data_AF-A0A327HJG6-F1
#
_entry.id   AF-A0A327HJG6-F1
#
_cell.length_a   1.000
_cell.length_b   1.000
_cell.length_c   1.000
_cell.angle_alpha   90.00
_cell.angle_beta   90.00
_cell.angle_gamma   90.00
#
_symmetry.space_group_name_H-M   'P 1'
#
loop_
_entity.id
_entity.type
_entity.pdbx_description
1 polymer ?
#
loop_
_entity_poly.entity_id
_entity_poly.type
_entity_poly.pdbx_seq_one_letter_code
_entity_poly.pdbx_strand_id
1 'polypeptide(L)'
;MPYCTNCGTEKYNPTKFCRACGEKGIDSRTLNSLINEHDKIRMESSESESVKENISTLDAIEKFRREADELARKKQQQNYR
;
A
#
# COMPACT_ATOMS: atom_id res chain seq x y z
N MET A 1 -2.77 -18.98 -21.03
CA MET A 1 -2.33 -17.68 -21.60
C MET A 1 -1.97 -17.90 -23.06
N PRO A 2 -2.64 -17.20 -24.00
CA PRO A 2 -2.38 -17.35 -25.42
C PRO A 2 -1.03 -16.76 -25.87
N TYR A 3 -0.32 -16.01 -25.02
CA TYR A 3 0.97 -15.38 -25.36
C TYR A 3 2.06 -15.72 -24.35
N CYS A 4 3.32 -15.65 -24.78
CA CYS A 4 4.49 -15.74 -23.92
C CYS A 4 4.68 -14.43 -23.13
N THR A 5 4.83 -14.53 -21.81
CA THR A 5 5.04 -13.37 -20.94
C THR A 5 6.38 -12.66 -21.18
N ASN A 6 7.39 -13.39 -21.67
CA ASN A 6 8.70 -12.83 -21.99
C ASN A 6 8.76 -12.17 -23.38
N CYS A 7 8.48 -12.91 -24.46
CA CYS A 7 8.66 -12.42 -25.84
C CYS A 7 7.37 -12.02 -26.57
N GLY A 8 6.20 -12.14 -25.93
CA GLY A 8 4.90 -11.80 -26.54
C GLY A 8 4.41 -12.73 -27.65
N THR A 9 5.16 -13.77 -28.02
CA THR A 9 4.75 -14.68 -29.10
C THR A 9 3.53 -15.51 -28.71
N GLU A 10 2.60 -15.68 -29.66
CA GLU A 10 1.42 -16.51 -29.50
C GLU A 10 1.78 -17.99 -29.32
N LYS A 11 1.17 -18.63 -28.32
CA LYS A 11 1.31 -20.03 -27.98
C LYS A 11 0.03 -20.76 -28.38
N TYR A 12 0.07 -21.41 -29.55
CA TYR A 12 -1.01 -22.28 -30.03
C TYR A 12 -1.23 -23.52 -29.16
N ASN A 13 -0.19 -23.97 -28.44
CA ASN A 13 -0.24 -25.13 -27.56
C ASN A 13 0.41 -24.83 -26.20
N PRO A 14 -0.08 -25.43 -25.11
CA PRO A 14 0.51 -25.29 -23.78
C PRO A 14 1.83 -26.10 -23.70
N THR A 15 2.91 -25.54 -24.25
CA THR A 15 4.25 -26.11 -24.13
C THR A 15 4.95 -25.58 -22.88
N LYS A 16 5.72 -26.45 -22.19
CA LYS A 16 6.53 -26.08 -21.01
C LYS A 16 7.51 -24.94 -21.28
N PHE A 17 7.97 -24.80 -22.53
CA PHE A 17 8.88 -23.75 -22.98
C PHE A 17 8.30 -23.02 -24.18
N CYS A 18 8.59 -21.73 -24.29
CA CYS A 18 8.31 -20.94 -25.48
C CYS A 18 9.19 -21.41 -26.64
N ARG A 19 8.60 -21.71 -27.80
CA ARG A 19 9.37 -22.10 -28.99
C ARG A 19 10.14 -20.95 -29.63
N ALA A 20 9.73 -19.71 -29.37
CA ALA A 20 10.35 -18.53 -29.96
C ALA A 20 11.56 -18.02 -29.16
N CYS A 21 11.46 -17.96 -27.82
CA CYS A 21 12.53 -17.43 -26.96
C CYS A 21 13.15 -18.44 -26.00
N GLY A 22 12.65 -19.68 -25.95
CA GLY A 22 13.14 -20.70 -25.01
C GLY A 22 12.68 -20.53 -23.56
N GLU A 23 12.00 -19.44 -23.22
CA GLU A 23 11.57 -19.15 -21.85
C GLU A 23 10.62 -20.24 -21.31
N LYS A 24 10.84 -20.67 -20.06
CA LYS A 24 9.94 -21.62 -19.41
C LYS A 24 8.61 -20.93 -19.11
N GLY A 25 7.51 -21.60 -19.41
CA GLY A 25 6.19 -21.16 -18.97
C GLY A 25 6.13 -21.09 -17.44
N ILE A 26 5.46 -20.07 -16.92
CA ILE A 26 5.17 -19.96 -15.49
C ILE A 26 4.15 -21.05 -15.15
N ASP A 27 4.50 -21.92 -14.21
CA ASP A 27 3.61 -22.97 -13.72
C ASP A 27 2.48 -22.33 -12.90
N SER A 28 1.29 -22.93 -12.91
CA SER A 28 0.10 -22.38 -12.21
C SER A 28 0.33 -22.16 -10.71
N ARG A 29 1.15 -23.02 -10.07
CA ARG A 29 1.54 -22.87 -8.67
C ARG A 29 2.33 -21.60 -8.42
N THR A 30 3.29 -21.31 -9.29
CA THR A 30 4.13 -20.10 -9.20
C THR A 30 3.29 -18.85 -9.42
N LEU A 31 2.37 -18.89 -10.40
CA LEU A 31 1.45 -17.79 -10.66
C LEU A 31 0.57 -17.50 -9.44
N ASN A 32 -0.01 -18.53 -8.81
CA ASN A 32 -0.81 -18.37 -7.60
C ASN A 32 0.00 -17.83 -6.41
N SER A 33 1.27 -18.23 -6.25
CA SER A 33 2.13 -17.67 -5.19
C SER A 33 2.33 -16.16 -5.38
N LEU A 34 2.62 -15.74 -6.61
CA LEU A 34 2.83 -14.32 -6.94
C LEU A 34 1.57 -13.48 -6.71
N ILE A 35 0.38 -14.00 -7.04
CA ILE A 35 -0.88 -13.32 -6.76
C ILE A 35 -1.08 -13.16 -5.25
N ASN A 36 -0.90 -14.23 -4.49
CA ASN A 36 -1.07 -14.20 -3.04
C ASN A 36 -0.09 -13.21 -2.36
N GLU A 37 1.16 -13.14 -2.83
CA GLU A 37 2.15 -12.18 -2.34
C GLU A 37 1.75 -10.74 -2.68
N HIS A 38 1.31 -10.49 -3.90
CA HIS A 38 0.82 -9.18 -4.33
C HIS A 38 -0.37 -8.71 -3.47
N ASP A 39 -1.34 -9.59 -3.21
CA ASP A 39 -2.51 -9.27 -2.41
C ASP A 39 -2.14 -8.95 -0.95
N LYS A 40 -1.17 -9.68 -0.37
CA LYS A 40 -0.64 -9.36 0.96
C LYS A 40 -0.01 -7.98 1.03
N ILE A 41 0.89 -7.65 0.09
CA ILE A 41 1.55 -6.34 0.03
C ILE A 41 0.51 -5.23 -0.10
N ARG A 42 -0.52 -5.44 -0.94
CA ARG A 42 -1.60 -4.46 -1.13
C ARG A 42 -2.38 -4.23 0.16
N MET A 43 -2.74 -5.29 0.90
CA MET A 43 -3.44 -5.14 2.18
C MET A 43 -2.59 -4.41 3.21
N GLU A 44 -1.32 -4.79 3.38
CA GLU A 44 -0.38 -4.13 4.30
C GLU A 44 -0.16 -2.65 3.94
N SER A 45 -0.06 -2.32 2.66
CA SER A 45 0.11 -0.94 2.20
C SER A 45 -1.11 -0.08 2.57
N SER A 46 -2.33 -0.59 2.35
CA SER A 46 -3.57 0.13 2.70
C SER A 46 -3.74 0.34 4.21
N GLU A 47 -3.33 -0.64 5.02
CA GLU A 47 -3.38 -0.54 6.47
C GLU A 47 -2.35 0.48 6.98
N SER A 48 -1.13 0.47 6.41
CA SER A 48 -0.07 1.41 6.78
C SER A 48 -0.40 2.87 6.42
N GLU A 49 -1.16 3.11 5.36
CA GLU A 49 -1.54 4.46 4.91
C GLU A 49 -2.65 5.03 5.81
N SER A 50 -3.68 4.23 6.09
CA SER A 50 -4.75 4.61 7.03
C SER A 50 -4.23 4.88 8.45
N VAL A 51 -3.26 4.09 8.94
CA VAL A 51 -2.65 4.29 10.26
C VAL A 51 -1.81 5.57 10.30
N LYS A 52 -1.07 5.90 9.23
CA LYS A 52 -0.29 7.16 9.13
C LYS A 52 -1.20 8.39 9.15
N GLU A 53 -2.32 8.37 8.43
CA GLU A 53 -3.29 9.46 8.43
C GLU A 53 -3.94 9.65 9.81
N ASN A 54 -4.29 8.56 10.49
CA ASN A 54 -4.86 8.59 11.84
C ASN A 54 -3.88 9.14 12.89
N ILE A 55 -2.60 8.79 12.80
CA ILE A 55 -1.56 9.34 13.69
C ILE A 55 -1.36 10.83 13.41
N SER A 56 -1.26 11.23 12.15
CA SER A 56 -1.09 12.64 11.77
C SER A 56 -2.27 13.52 12.20
N THR A 57 -3.50 13.00 12.18
CA THR A 57 -4.69 13.73 12.62
C THR A 57 -4.78 13.82 14.14
N LEU A 58 -4.38 12.77 14.86
CA LEU A 58 -4.34 12.77 16.33
C LEU A 58 -3.34 13.81 16.86
N ASP A 59 -2.13 13.88 16.28
CA ASP A 59 -1.12 14.88 16.63
C ASP A 59 -1.65 16.32 16.42
N ALA A 60 -2.38 16.56 15.34
CA ALA A 60 -3.00 17.86 15.09
C ALA A 60 -4.03 18.21 16.18
N ILE A 61 -4.87 17.26 16.59
CA ILE A 61 -5.90 17.47 17.62
C ILE A 61 -5.27 17.80 18.98
N GLU A 62 -4.20 17.09 19.38
CA GLU A 62 -3.51 17.38 20.63
C GLU A 62 -2.89 18.77 20.66
N LYS A 63 -2.31 19.21 19.54
CA LYS A 63 -1.77 20.56 19.40
C LYS A 63 -2.85 21.62 19.60
N PHE A 64 -4.02 21.46 18.97
CA PHE A 64 -5.13 22.39 19.14
C PHE A 64 -5.63 22.47 20.58
N ARG A 65 -5.70 21.33 21.29
CA ARG A 65 -6.10 21.31 22.71
C ARG A 65 -5.12 22.11 23.58
N ARG A 66 -3.82 21.90 23.38
CA ARG A 66 -2.76 22.62 24.12
C ARG A 66 -2.81 24.12 23.86
N GLU A 67 -2.97 24.53 22.61
CA GLU A 67 -3.08 25.94 22.24
C GLU A 67 -4.33 26.58 22.87
N ALA A 68 -5.47 25.90 22.87
CA ALA A 68 -6.69 26.38 23.51
C ALA A 68 -6.51 26.58 25.04
N ASP A 69 -5.87 25.63 25.72
CA ASP A 69 -5.61 25.71 27.16
C ASP A 69 -4.66 26.86 27.51
N GLU A 70 -3.61 27.07 26.72
CA GLU A 70 -2.69 28.20 26.90
C GLU A 70 -3.40 29.55 26.71
N LEU A 71 -4.28 29.64 25.72
CA LEU A 71 -5.04 30.85 25.41
C LEU A 71 -6.06 31.16 26.51
N ALA A 72 -6.71 30.14 27.07
CA ALA A 72 -7.58 30.27 28.22
C ALA A 72 -6.84 30.79 29.47
N ARG A 73 -5.64 30.26 29.75
CA ARG A 73 -4.79 30.74 30.87
C ARG A 73 -4.35 32.19 30.67
N LYS A 74 -3.95 32.57 29.45
CA LYS A 74 -3.57 33.96 29.13
C LYS A 74 -4.74 34.94 29.33
N LYS A 75 -5.95 34.56 28.90
CA LYS A 75 -7.16 35.37 29.14
C LYS A 75 -7.49 35.52 30.63
N GLN A 76 -7.32 34.46 31.42
CA GLN A 76 -7.50 34.55 32.88
C GLN A 76 -6.52 35.53 33.53
N GLN A 77 -5.25 35.54 33.11
CA GLN A 77 -4.26 36.48 33.63
C GLN A 77 -4.54 37.94 33.22
N GLN A 78 -5.10 38.17 32.04
CA GLN A 78 -5.50 39.51 31.58
C GLN A 78 -6.74 40.05 32.29
N ASN A 79 -7.68 39.18 32.68
CA ASN A 79 -8.88 39.59 33.43
C ASN A 79 -8.61 39.87 34.92
N TYR A 80 -7.43 39.53 35.45
CA TYR A 80 -7.03 39.76 36.84
C TYR A 80 -6.10 41.00 37.02
N ARG A 81 -5.99 41.85 35.99
CA ARG A 81 -5.36 43.18 36.05
C ARG A 81 -6.41 44.27 35.93
#